data_AF-A0A2I0L3I3-F1
#
_entry.id   AF-A0A2I0L3I3-F1
#
_cell.length_a   1.000
_cell.length_b   1.000
_cell.length_c   1.000
_cell.angle_alpha   90.00
_cell.angle_beta   90.00
_cell.angle_gamma   90.00
#
_symmetry.space_group_name_H-M   'P 1'
#
loop_
_entity.id
_entity.type
_entity.pdbx_description
1 polymer ?
#
loop_
_entity_poly.entity_id
_entity_poly.type
_entity_poly.pdbx_seq_one_letter_code
_entity_poly.pdbx_strand_id
1 'polypeptide(L)' 'MARAFNAEVRHREFNPGDLVLRKVLHVTPDSRGKFSYKYDGPFIVKETFSGWAIILSDMDGIENALPVNVDAIKKYYP' A
#
# COMPACT_ATOMS: atom_id res chain seq x y z
N MET A 1 -29.20 -11.25 4.84
CA MET A 1 -28.04 -12.13 4.58
C MET A 1 -26.74 -11.34 4.35
N ALA A 2 -26.62 -10.49 3.33
CA ALA A 2 -25.36 -9.77 3.04
C ALA A 2 -24.86 -8.80 4.15
N ARG A 3 -25.77 -8.19 4.93
CA ARG A 3 -25.40 -7.26 6.02
C ARG A 3 -24.57 -7.89 7.14
N ALA A 4 -24.76 -9.19 7.41
CA ALA A 4 -24.01 -9.89 8.47
C ALA A 4 -22.57 -10.21 8.05
N PHE A 5 -22.34 -10.49 6.76
CA PHE A 5 -21.01 -10.78 6.22
C PHE A 5 -20.18 -9.51 5.95
N ASN A 6 -20.83 -8.41 5.53
CA ASN A 6 -20.12 -7.15 5.28
C ASN A 6 -19.75 -6.40 6.56
N ALA A 7 -20.26 -6.79 7.73
CA ALA A 7 -19.96 -6.12 9.01
C ALA A 7 -18.51 -6.34 9.48
N GLU A 8 -17.86 -7.43 9.04
CA GLU A 8 -16.46 -7.72 9.38
C GLU A 8 -15.46 -7.15 8.37
N VAL A 9 -15.94 -6.56 7.27
CA VAL A 9 -15.07 -5.92 6.28
C VAL A 9 -14.58 -4.60 6.85
N ARG A 10 -13.36 -4.62 7.38
CA ARG A 10 -12.64 -3.38 7.72
C ARG A 10 -12.24 -2.68 6.44
N HIS A 11 -13.00 -1.66 6.07
CA HIS A 11 -12.61 -0.74 5.00
C HIS A 11 -11.27 -0.10 5.36
N ARG A 12 -10.24 -0.34 4.52
CA ARG A 12 -8.94 0.31 4.66
C ARG A 12 -9.02 1.68 3.99
N GLU A 13 -9.28 2.69 4.80
CA GLU A 13 -9.24 4.07 4.34
C GLU A 13 -7.81 4.57 4.41
N PHE A 14 -7.32 5.20 3.35
CA PHE A 14 -6.02 5.89 3.30
C PHE A 14 -6.28 7.36 3.09
N ASN A 15 -5.50 8.20 3.77
CA ASN A 15 -5.56 9.65 3.62
C ASN A 15 -4.21 10.17 3.11
N PRO A 16 -4.21 11.28 2.35
CA PRO A 16 -2.97 12.01 2.06
C PRO A 16 -2.15 12.27 3.34
N GLY A 17 -0.86 11.97 3.28
CA GLY A 17 0.05 12.06 4.43
C GLY A 17 0.23 10.76 5.24
N ASP A 18 -0.62 9.75 5.04
CA ASP A 18 -0.43 8.45 5.71
C ASP A 18 0.88 7.79 5.27
N LEU A 19 1.62 7.24 6.23
CA LEU A 19 2.77 6.37 5.94
C LEU A 19 2.30 4.98 5.56
N VAL A 20 2.85 4.44 4.47
CA VAL A 20 2.48 3.13 3.93
C VAL A 20 3.69 2.36 3.43
N LEU A 21 3.59 1.04 3.46
CA LEU A 21 4.54 0.13 2.85
C LEU A 21 3.95 -0.44 1.57
N ARG A 22 4.75 -0.50 0.51
CA ARG A 22 4.34 -1.05 -0.80
C ARG A 22 4.82 -2.49 -0.92
N LYS A 23 3.93 -3.42 -1.26
CA LYS A 23 4.29 -4.82 -1.48
C LYS A 23 5.18 -4.96 -2.72
N VAL A 24 6.28 -5.69 -2.59
CA VAL A 24 7.13 -6.03 -3.73
C VAL A 24 6.55 -7.25 -4.41
N LEU A 25 6.07 -7.08 -5.64
CA LEU A 25 5.60 -8.18 -6.49
C LEU A 25 6.81 -8.79 -7.21
N HIS A 26 7.48 -9.71 -6.55
CA HIS A 26 8.56 -10.47 -7.18
C HIS A 26 7.99 -11.47 -8.20
N VAL A 27 8.27 -11.25 -9.49
CA VAL A 27 8.05 -12.25 -10.55
C VAL A 27 9.14 -13.34 -10.51
N THR A 28 10.31 -13.02 -9.97
CA THR A 28 11.47 -13.90 -9.85
C THR A 28 11.83 -14.15 -8.39
N PRO A 29 12.28 -15.36 -8.00
CA PRO A 29 12.71 -15.65 -6.64
C PRO A 29 13.79 -14.65 -6.20
N ASP A 30 13.50 -13.95 -5.12
CA ASP A 30 14.40 -12.99 -4.51
C ASP A 30 15.63 -13.71 -3.96
N SER A 31 16.82 -13.31 -4.38
CA SER A 31 18.09 -13.88 -3.89
C SER A 31 18.34 -13.57 -2.41
N ARG A 32 17.57 -12.65 -1.81
CA ARG A 32 17.62 -12.29 -0.38
C ARG A 32 17.13 -13.41 0.56
N GLY A 33 16.61 -14.51 0.02
CA GLY A 33 16.27 -15.72 0.78
C GLY A 33 14.87 -15.68 1.42
N LYS A 34 14.50 -16.77 2.10
CA LYS A 34 13.13 -17.03 2.58
C LYS A 34 12.58 -16.00 3.58
N PHE A 35 13.46 -15.26 4.26
CA PHE A 35 13.12 -14.29 5.30
C PHE A 35 13.24 -12.83 4.83
N SER A 36 13.39 -12.58 3.53
CA SER A 36 13.43 -11.22 3.01
C SER A 36 12.10 -10.49 3.23
N TYR A 37 12.21 -9.19 3.46
CA TYR A 37 11.03 -8.34 3.65
C TYR A 37 10.26 -8.23 2.34
N LYS A 38 8.97 -8.58 2.37
CA LYS A 38 8.10 -8.62 1.16
C LYS A 38 7.52 -7.25 0.77
N TYR A 39 7.88 -6.22 1.50
CA TYR A 39 7.44 -4.85 1.27
C TYR A 39 8.67 -3.96 1.05
N ASP A 40 8.51 -2.94 0.23
CA ASP A 40 9.45 -1.83 0.13
C ASP A 40 9.13 -0.78 1.19
N GLY A 41 10.09 0.14 1.34
CA GLY A 41 10.16 1.15 2.39
C GLY A 41 8.92 2.02 2.61
N PRO A 42 9.02 2.93 3.59
CA PRO A 42 7.93 3.83 3.92
C PRO A 42 7.75 4.84 2.80
N PHE A 43 6.54 4.88 2.23
CA PHE A 43 6.07 5.91 1.33
C PHE A 43 5.00 6.74 2.02
N ILE A 44 4.78 7.94 1.51
CA ILE A 44 3.71 8.83 1.95
C ILE A 44 2.60 8.79 0.92
N VAL A 45 1.35 8.70 1.36
CA VAL A 45 0.19 8.81 0.47
C VAL A 45 0.10 10.24 -0.07
N LYS A 46 0.30 10.37 -1.37
CA LYS A 46 0.04 11.53 -2.23
C LYS A 46 -1.44 11.91 -2.28
N GLU A 47 -2.14 11.05 -3.00
CA GLU A 47 -3.50 11.26 -3.46
C GLU A 47 -4.20 9.91 -3.52
N THR A 48 -5.49 9.90 -3.18
CA THR A 48 -6.32 8.70 -3.16
C THR A 48 -7.46 8.84 -4.16
N PHE A 49 -7.61 7.84 -5.03
CA PHE A 49 -8.65 7.82 -6.05
C PHE A 49 -9.83 6.93 -5.62
N SER A 50 -11.04 7.26 -6.08
CA SER A 50 -12.28 6.50 -5.80
C SER A 50 -12.28 5.06 -6.35
N GLY A 51 -11.28 4.70 -7.17
CA GLY A 51 -11.10 3.38 -7.78
C GLY A 51 -10.04 2.49 -7.10
N TRP A 52 -9.74 2.70 -5.80
CA TRP A 52 -8.75 1.90 -5.05
C TRP A 52 -7.33 1.99 -5.63
N ALA A 53 -7.01 3.15 -6.20
CA ALA A 53 -5.68 3.51 -6.65
C ALA A 53 -5.16 4.65 -5.78
N ILE A 54 -3.85 4.66 -5.52
CA ILE A 54 -3.18 5.67 -4.71
C ILE A 54 -1.88 6.09 -5.39
N ILE A 55 -1.62 7.40 -5.46
CA ILE A 55 -0.30 7.93 -5.80
C ILE A 55 0.51 8.02 -4.52
N LEU A 56 1.72 7.48 -4.56
CA LEU A 56 2.66 7.49 -3.44
C LEU A 56 3.79 8.47 -3.72
N SER A 57 4.23 9.20 -2.71
CA SER A 57 5.48 9.93 -2.71
C SER A 57 6.51 9.21 -1.86
N ASP A 58 7.78 9.32 -2.24
CA ASP A 58 8.88 8.93 -1.35
C ASP A 58 8.97 9.89 -0.16
N MET A 59 9.77 9.54 0.84
CA MET A 59 10.02 10.36 2.04
C MET A 59 10.60 11.74 1.70
N ASP A 60 11.32 11.86 0.57
CA ASP A 60 11.85 13.11 0.05
C ASP A 60 10.82 13.94 -0.77
N GLY A 61 9.57 13.48 -0.84
CA GLY A 61 8.48 14.14 -1.56
C GLY A 61 8.45 13.89 -3.07
N ILE A 62 9.37 13.06 -3.59
CA ILE A 62 9.38 12.68 -5.00
C ILE A 62 8.16 11.80 -5.30
N GLU A 63 7.35 12.23 -6.25
CA GLU A 63 6.11 11.54 -6.62
C GLU A 63 6.39 10.33 -7.50
N ASN A 64 5.76 9.20 -7.18
CA ASN A 64 5.68 8.09 -8.10
C ASN A 64 4.61 8.39 -9.16
N ALA A 65 5.02 8.48 -10.41
CA ALA A 65 4.12 8.73 -11.53
C ALA A 65 3.09 7.60 -11.77
N LEU A 66 3.31 6.41 -11.19
CA LEU A 66 2.44 5.24 -11.35
C LEU A 66 1.52 5.06 -10.14
N PRO A 67 0.19 5.02 -10.34
CA PRO A 67 -0.74 4.71 -9.28
C PRO A 67 -0.58 3.26 -8.82
N VAL A 68 -0.69 3.05 -7.50
CA VAL A 68 -0.56 1.75 -6.84
C VAL A 68 -1.92 1.29 -6.35
N ASN A 69 -2.22 0.00 -6.50
CA ASN A 69 -3.45 -0.59 -5.98
C ASN A 69 -3.42 -0.63 -4.43
N VAL A 70 -4.55 -0.29 -3.81
CA VAL A 70 -4.76 -0.32 -2.34
C VAL A 70 -4.47 -1.69 -1.71
N ASP A 71 -4.70 -2.79 -2.42
CA ASP A 71 -4.40 -4.14 -1.93
C ASP A 71 -2.89 -4.44 -1.86
N ALA A 72 -2.10 -3.70 -2.65
CA ALA A 72 -0.65 -3.80 -2.66
C ALA A 72 0.03 -2.91 -1.62
N ILE A 73 -0.73 -2.19 -0.79
CA ILE A 73 -0.17 -1.32 0.25
C ILE A 73 -0.68 -1.68 1.64
N LYS A 74 0.08 -1.28 2.67
CA LYS A 74 -0.28 -1.46 4.07
C LYS A 74 0.10 -0.23 4.87
N LYS A 75 -0.80 0.28 5.72
CA LYS A 75 -0.46 1.39 6.63
C LYS A 75 0.71 1.02 7.54
N TYR A 76 1.62 1.96 7.69
CA TYR A 76 2.78 1.89 8.56
C TYR A 76 2.57 2.84 9.73
N TYR A 77 2.74 2.30 10.94
CA TYR A 77 2.72 3.07 12.17
C TYR A 77 4.12 2.95 12.77
N PRO A 78 4.93 4.03 12.77
CA PRO A 78 6.26 4.02 13.37
C PRO A 78 6.23 3.81 14.89
#